data_AF-A0ABD1E4A5-F1
#
_entry.id   AF-A0ABD1E4A5-F1
#
_cell.length_a   1.000
_cell.length_b   1.000
_cell.length_c   1.000
_cell.angle_alpha   90.00
_cell.angle_beta   90.00
_cell.angle_gamma   90.00
#
_symmetry.space_group_name_H-M   'P 1'
#
loop_
_entity.id
_entity.type
_entity.pdbx_description
1 polymer ?
#
loop_
_entity_poly.entity_id
_entity_poly.type
_entity_poly.pdbx_seq_one_letter_code
_entity_poly.pdbx_strand_id
1 'polypeptide(L)'
;MCGRGKRRQKNNDRSENGFEQWGGYMAAKKAKLLDQFHDDKVEKLSDIFAGIQILVNGLTNPPAMELKKLMAVHGGEFHMYQSSATTHIIASNLPNVKIKNLGIVPIVKPAWITESIALNKLIDYRRFLLYTKQSRLQPALNFHVQPEQSCSKQEELPFNNPDSIPVNNQKSTKTASDPKFLEEFYSNSRLHLISTLGSEFKHLVSQLRETSTKTFIGREKLKVQTGL
;
A
#
# COMPACT_ATOMS: atom_id res chain seq x y z
N MET A 1 -11.58 -34.70 -42.94
CA MET A 1 -11.34 -33.24 -42.95
C MET A 1 -12.00 -32.63 -41.73
N CYS A 2 -11.24 -32.17 -40.73
CA CYS A 2 -11.79 -31.54 -39.52
C CYS A 2 -11.42 -30.05 -39.50
N GLY A 3 -12.44 -29.20 -39.42
CA GLY A 3 -12.35 -27.74 -39.57
C GLY A 3 -11.64 -27.05 -38.41
N ARG A 4 -10.73 -26.13 -38.74
CA ARG A 4 -10.09 -25.19 -37.81
C ARG A 4 -11.12 -24.15 -37.35
N GLY A 5 -11.50 -24.21 -36.07
CA GLY A 5 -12.28 -23.16 -35.40
C GLY A 5 -11.51 -21.84 -35.39
N LYS A 6 -12.10 -20.80 -35.99
CA LYS A 6 -11.59 -19.43 -35.95
C LYS A 6 -11.65 -18.92 -34.51
N ARG A 7 -10.48 -18.60 -33.93
CA ARG A 7 -10.36 -17.85 -32.68
C ARG A 7 -11.11 -16.53 -32.83
N ARG A 8 -12.17 -16.34 -32.04
CA ARG A 8 -12.81 -15.01 -31.87
C ARG A 8 -11.75 -14.08 -31.28
N GLN A 9 -11.27 -13.12 -32.07
CA GLN A 9 -10.58 -11.95 -31.54
C GLN A 9 -11.56 -11.24 -30.61
N LYS A 10 -11.22 -11.20 -29.32
CA LYS A 10 -11.93 -10.39 -28.34
C LYS A 10 -11.65 -8.94 -28.72
N ASN A 11 -12.65 -8.25 -29.27
CA ASN A 11 -12.59 -6.82 -29.50
C ASN A 11 -12.19 -6.15 -28.18
N ASN A 12 -11.05 -5.47 -28.22
CA ASN A 12 -10.54 -4.64 -27.16
C ASN A 12 -11.31 -3.32 -27.28
N ASP A 13 -12.56 -3.31 -26.83
CA ASP A 13 -13.33 -2.08 -26.78
C ASP A 13 -12.63 -1.14 -25.81
N ARG A 14 -12.20 -0.02 -26.40
CA ARG A 14 -11.46 1.09 -25.82
C ARG A 14 -12.03 1.45 -24.45
N SER A 15 -11.18 1.37 -23.43
CA SER A 15 -11.47 1.92 -22.13
C SER A 15 -11.37 3.45 -22.21
N GLU A 16 -12.40 4.09 -22.75
CA GLU A 16 -12.59 5.54 -22.90
C GLU A 16 -12.74 6.24 -21.52
N ASN A 17 -11.82 5.99 -20.60
CA ASN A 17 -11.84 6.51 -19.24
C ASN A 17 -11.24 7.91 -19.14
N GLY A 18 -10.99 8.61 -20.25
CA GLY A 18 -10.38 9.96 -20.27
C GLY A 18 -8.95 10.05 -19.70
N PHE A 19 -8.39 8.95 -19.19
CA PHE A 19 -7.05 8.86 -18.58
C PHE A 19 -6.07 8.03 -19.42
N GLU A 20 -6.42 7.64 -20.64
CA GLU A 20 -5.58 6.78 -21.49
C GLU A 20 -4.21 7.41 -21.78
N GLN A 21 -4.15 8.73 -22.04
CA GLN A 21 -2.89 9.47 -22.24
C GLN A 21 -1.94 9.43 -21.04
N TRP A 22 -2.47 9.21 -19.84
CA TRP A 22 -1.70 9.17 -18.59
C TRP A 22 -1.35 7.74 -18.17
N GLY A 23 -1.68 6.72 -18.98
CA GLY A 23 -1.54 5.31 -18.59
C GLY A 23 -2.62 4.83 -17.62
N GLY A 24 -3.75 5.54 -17.55
CA GLY A 24 -4.90 5.23 -16.70
C GLY A 24 -4.95 6.04 -15.39
N TYR A 25 -6.08 5.94 -14.68
CA TYR A 25 -6.36 6.69 -13.45
C TYR A 25 -5.26 6.54 -12.38
N MET A 26 -4.73 5.33 -12.18
CA MET A 26 -3.73 5.08 -11.14
C MET A 26 -2.40 5.78 -11.42
N ALA A 27 -2.01 5.94 -12.69
CA ALA A 27 -0.79 6.64 -13.05
C ALA A 27 -0.95 8.16 -12.87
N ALA A 28 -2.07 8.73 -13.31
CA ALA A 28 -2.40 10.13 -13.01
C ALA A 28 -2.48 10.41 -11.49
N LYS A 29 -3.01 9.46 -10.71
CA LYS A 29 -3.06 9.56 -9.24
C LYS A 29 -1.67 9.54 -8.61
N LYS A 30 -0.76 8.68 -9.08
CA LYS A 30 0.63 8.65 -8.60
C LYS A 30 1.36 9.95 -8.92
N ALA A 31 1.23 10.45 -10.16
CA ALA A 31 1.83 11.72 -10.57
C ALA A 31 1.33 12.88 -9.68
N LYS A 32 0.02 12.99 -9.45
CA LYS A 32 -0.53 14.01 -8.56
C LYS A 32 0.01 13.93 -7.12
N LEU A 33 0.21 12.72 -6.60
CA LEU A 33 0.75 12.54 -5.24
C LEU A 33 2.24 12.92 -5.15
N LEU A 34 2.98 12.72 -6.24
CA LEU A 34 4.37 13.08 -6.38
C LEU A 34 4.52 14.61 -6.53
N ASP A 35 3.65 15.25 -7.32
CA ASP A 35 3.60 16.71 -7.42
C ASP A 35 3.28 17.34 -6.05
N GLN A 36 2.30 16.80 -5.32
CA GLN A 36 1.99 17.24 -3.96
C GLN A 36 3.17 17.07 -2.99
N PHE A 37 3.99 16.05 -3.19
CA PHE A 37 5.20 15.85 -2.39
C PHE A 37 6.27 16.90 -2.71
N HIS A 38 6.39 17.34 -3.96
CA HIS A 38 7.32 18.41 -4.37
C HIS A 38 6.81 19.81 -4.01
N ASP A 39 5.50 20.03 -4.00
CA ASP A 39 4.87 21.29 -3.61
C ASP A 39 4.96 21.57 -2.10
N ASP A 40 5.08 20.52 -1.28
CA ASP A 40 5.38 20.64 0.15
C ASP A 40 6.73 21.38 0.28
N LYS A 41 6.69 22.72 0.45
CA LYS A 41 7.87 23.59 0.61
C LYS A 41 8.63 23.23 1.89
N VAL A 42 9.51 22.25 1.78
CA VAL A 42 10.42 21.82 2.83
C VAL A 42 11.82 22.25 2.43
N GLU A 43 12.53 22.92 3.35
CA GLU A 43 13.91 23.28 3.13
C GLU A 43 14.77 22.02 3.07
N LYS A 44 15.45 21.81 1.93
CA LYS A 44 16.37 20.69 1.74
C LYS A 44 17.63 20.95 2.55
N LEU A 45 17.96 20.05 3.48
CA LEU A 45 19.19 20.13 4.27
C LEU A 45 20.36 19.43 3.59
N SER A 46 20.10 18.37 2.83
CA SER A 46 21.12 17.60 2.12
C SER A 46 20.48 16.78 1.00
N ASP A 47 21.31 16.18 0.14
CA ASP A 47 20.87 15.33 -0.98
C ASP A 47 21.39 13.88 -0.83
N ILE A 48 21.55 13.39 0.40
CA ILE A 48 22.08 12.05 0.66
C ILE A 48 21.21 10.92 0.08
N PHE A 49 19.91 11.17 -0.14
CA PHE A 49 18.99 10.22 -0.75
C PHE A 49 18.60 10.59 -2.19
N ALA A 50 19.41 11.41 -2.88
CA ALA A 50 19.15 11.74 -4.28
C ALA A 50 19.00 10.48 -5.15
N GLY A 51 17.88 10.38 -5.85
CA GLY A 51 17.54 9.23 -6.70
C GLY A 51 17.03 8.00 -5.92
N ILE A 52 16.86 8.09 -4.61
CA ILE A 52 16.24 7.05 -3.79
C ILE A 52 14.75 7.36 -3.63
N GLN A 53 13.94 6.40 -4.07
CA GLN A 53 12.48 6.49 -4.00
C GLN A 53 11.96 5.36 -3.12
N ILE A 54 11.39 5.71 -1.98
CA ILE A 54 10.97 4.73 -0.98
C ILE A 54 9.46 4.52 -1.01
N LEU A 55 9.04 3.31 -0.65
CA LEU A 55 7.66 3.00 -0.30
C LEU A 55 7.64 2.40 1.11
N VAL A 56 6.85 2.98 2.02
CA VAL A 56 6.67 2.40 3.35
C VAL A 56 5.50 1.42 3.32
N ASN A 57 5.72 0.19 3.80
CA ASN A 57 4.68 -0.83 3.90
C ASN A 57 4.62 -1.43 5.30
N GLY A 58 3.44 -1.36 5.91
CA GLY A 58 3.20 -1.91 7.24
C GLY A 58 3.70 -0.98 8.35
N LEU A 59 3.95 -1.56 9.52
CA LEU A 59 4.41 -0.83 10.70
C LEU A 59 5.91 -0.54 10.58
N THR A 60 6.29 0.69 10.87
CA THR A 60 7.68 1.15 10.96
C THR A 60 7.88 1.99 12.21
N ASN A 61 9.12 2.02 12.69
CA ASN A 61 9.58 2.99 13.68
C ASN A 61 10.88 3.61 13.14
N PRO A 62 10.92 4.91 12.84
CA PRO A 62 9.85 5.92 12.92
C PRO A 62 8.64 5.67 11.98
N PRO A 63 7.46 6.28 12.22
CA PRO A 63 6.25 6.10 11.41
C PRO A 63 6.40 6.63 9.98
N ALA A 64 5.55 6.15 9.07
CA ALA A 64 5.62 6.48 7.64
C ALA A 64 5.61 7.98 7.32
N MET A 65 4.84 8.78 8.07
CA MET A 65 4.78 10.24 7.89
C MET A 65 6.10 10.93 8.27
N GLU A 66 6.79 10.41 9.28
CA GLU A 66 8.10 10.92 9.67
C GLU A 66 9.15 10.56 8.62
N LEU A 67 9.11 9.32 8.10
CA LEU A 67 9.96 8.92 6.97
C LEU A 67 9.70 9.78 5.72
N LYS A 68 8.44 10.12 5.42
CA LYS A 68 8.09 11.05 4.33
C LYS A 68 8.80 12.40 4.51
N LYS A 69 8.74 12.97 5.72
CA LYS A 69 9.41 14.23 6.06
C LYS A 69 10.93 14.12 5.90
N LEU A 70 11.53 13.06 6.44
CA LEU A 70 12.98 12.84 6.34
C LEU A 70 13.44 12.72 4.89
N MET A 71 12.69 12.00 4.05
CA MET A 71 13.02 11.93 2.60
C MET A 71 12.93 13.30 1.94
N ALA A 72 11.87 14.08 2.18
CA ALA A 72 11.72 15.40 1.61
C ALA A 72 12.88 16.34 1.96
N VAL A 73 13.33 16.29 3.23
CA VAL A 73 14.45 17.11 3.74
C VAL A 73 15.81 16.68 3.16
N HIS A 74 16.00 15.39 2.91
CA HIS A 74 17.30 14.81 2.52
C HIS A 74 17.38 14.42 1.02
N GLY A 75 16.50 14.99 0.18
CA GLY A 75 16.54 14.84 -1.28
C GLY A 75 16.04 13.50 -1.81
N GLY A 76 15.36 12.69 -0.98
CA GLY A 76 14.71 11.44 -1.37
C GLY A 76 13.23 11.63 -1.73
N GLU A 77 12.66 10.62 -2.39
CA GLU A 77 11.27 10.64 -2.83
C GLU A 77 10.41 9.64 -2.07
N PHE A 78 9.20 10.05 -1.70
CA PHE A 78 8.26 9.19 -0.99
C PHE A 78 7.08 8.80 -1.89
N HIS A 79 6.91 7.50 -2.10
CA HIS A 79 5.77 6.96 -2.81
C HIS A 79 4.69 6.44 -1.85
N MET A 80 3.44 6.81 -2.13
CA MET A 80 2.27 6.22 -1.46
C MET A 80 1.88 4.85 -2.04
N TYR A 81 2.18 4.63 -3.33
CA TYR A 81 1.88 3.40 -4.04
C TYR A 81 3.12 2.90 -4.74
N GLN A 82 3.30 1.57 -4.78
CA GLN A 82 4.42 0.98 -5.51
C GLN A 82 4.41 1.42 -6.97
N SER A 83 5.54 1.94 -7.42
CA SER A 83 5.83 2.34 -8.80
C SER A 83 7.03 1.57 -9.31
N SER A 84 7.19 1.49 -10.63
CA SER A 84 8.40 0.90 -11.24
C SER A 84 9.68 1.63 -10.83
N ALA A 85 9.56 2.91 -10.48
CA ALA A 85 10.68 3.74 -10.04
C ALA A 85 11.01 3.54 -8.53
N THR A 86 10.16 2.86 -7.76
CA THR A 86 10.41 2.58 -6.33
C THR A 86 11.67 1.73 -6.17
N THR A 87 12.69 2.28 -5.52
CA THR A 87 13.99 1.63 -5.38
C THR A 87 14.06 0.73 -4.14
N HIS A 88 13.42 1.14 -3.03
CA HIS A 88 13.45 0.40 -1.77
C HIS A 88 12.07 0.38 -1.09
N ILE A 89 11.73 -0.74 -0.47
CA ILE A 89 10.52 -0.86 0.35
C ILE A 89 10.91 -0.89 1.81
N ILE A 90 10.36 0.00 2.62
CA ILE A 90 10.67 0.13 4.03
C ILE A 90 9.59 -0.55 4.87
N ALA A 91 9.99 -1.48 5.74
CA ALA A 91 9.11 -2.20 6.64
C ALA A 91 9.87 -2.71 7.87
N SER A 92 9.20 -2.89 9.01
CA SER A 92 9.80 -3.60 10.15
C SER A 92 9.61 -5.12 10.05
N ASN A 93 8.48 -5.58 9.51
CA ASN A 93 8.16 -6.99 9.28
C ASN A 93 7.07 -7.11 8.20
N LEU A 94 7.14 -8.14 7.35
CA LEU A 94 6.11 -8.43 6.35
C LEU A 94 5.81 -9.93 6.29
N PRO A 95 4.53 -10.33 6.10
CA PRO A 95 4.17 -11.73 5.89
C PRO A 95 4.68 -12.23 4.53
N ASN A 96 5.05 -13.51 4.46
CA ASN A 96 5.60 -14.16 3.26
C ASN A 96 4.80 -13.94 1.98
N VAL A 97 3.47 -13.91 2.08
CA VAL A 97 2.58 -13.66 0.93
C VAL A 97 2.80 -12.26 0.35
N LYS A 98 2.97 -11.24 1.20
CA LYS A 98 3.28 -9.88 0.74
C LYS A 98 4.66 -9.81 0.10
N ILE A 99 5.66 -10.47 0.69
CA ILE A 99 7.03 -10.50 0.14
C ILE A 99 7.04 -11.03 -1.30
N LYS A 100 6.28 -12.10 -1.57
CA LYS A 100 6.17 -12.68 -2.92
C LYS A 100 5.55 -11.70 -3.94
N ASN A 101 4.61 -10.86 -3.49
CA ASN A 101 3.91 -9.89 -4.36
C ASN A 101 4.71 -8.63 -4.66
N LEU A 102 5.66 -8.25 -3.79
CA LEU A 102 6.44 -7.00 -3.91
C LEU A 102 7.55 -7.09 -4.97
N GLY A 103 7.80 -8.29 -5.53
CA GLY A 103 8.70 -8.48 -6.66
C GLY A 103 10.18 -8.52 -6.27
N ILE A 104 11.03 -7.84 -7.05
CA ILE A 104 12.51 -7.87 -6.90
C ILE A 104 13.03 -6.77 -5.97
N VAL A 105 12.20 -5.77 -5.67
CA VAL A 105 12.60 -4.60 -4.88
C VAL A 105 13.09 -5.02 -3.49
N PRO A 106 14.27 -4.56 -3.05
CA PRO A 106 14.79 -4.87 -1.71
C PRO A 106 13.88 -4.32 -0.62
N ILE A 107 13.63 -5.15 0.40
CA ILE A 107 12.86 -4.79 1.58
C ILE A 107 13.83 -4.50 2.72
N VAL A 108 13.83 -3.28 3.22
CA VAL A 108 14.85 -2.72 4.12
C VAL A 108 14.20 -2.21 5.41
N LYS A 109 14.92 -2.30 6.53
CA LYS A 109 14.49 -1.76 7.83
C LYS A 109 14.46 -0.23 7.80
N PRO A 110 13.54 0.42 8.54
CA PRO A 110 13.53 1.88 8.67
C PRO A 110 14.82 2.45 9.29
N ALA A 111 15.52 1.64 10.10
CA ALA A 111 16.81 1.99 10.71
C ALA A 111 17.85 2.44 9.68
N TRP A 112 17.81 1.90 8.45
CA TRP A 112 18.72 2.30 7.37
C TRP A 112 18.65 3.80 7.07
N ILE A 113 17.44 4.36 7.06
CA ILE A 113 17.21 5.77 6.78
C ILE A 113 17.71 6.60 7.95
N THR A 114 17.29 6.26 9.17
CA THR A 114 17.65 7.03 10.36
C THR A 114 19.16 7.01 10.61
N GLU A 115 19.82 5.87 10.42
CA GLU A 115 21.28 5.76 10.57
C GLU A 115 22.03 6.49 9.45
N SER A 116 21.56 6.42 8.21
CA SER A 116 22.19 7.17 7.09
C SER A 116 22.12 8.67 7.33
N ILE A 117 21.02 9.17 7.92
CA ILE A 117 20.88 10.58 8.31
C ILE A 117 21.81 10.91 9.48
N ALA A 118 21.87 10.06 10.51
CA ALA A 118 22.73 10.27 11.67
C ALA A 118 24.22 10.33 11.28
N LEU A 119 24.66 9.53 10.31
CA LEU A 119 26.02 9.56 9.77
C LEU A 119 26.21 10.59 8.64
N ASN A 120 25.14 11.30 8.25
CA ASN A 120 25.07 12.23 7.11
C ASN A 120 25.68 11.64 5.83
N LYS A 121 25.49 10.33 5.62
CA LYS A 121 26.05 9.57 4.50
C LYS A 121 25.13 8.42 4.16
N LEU A 122 24.96 8.14 2.87
CA LEU A 122 24.24 6.96 2.43
C LEU A 122 24.97 5.67 2.81
N ILE A 123 24.38 4.89 3.72
CA ILE A 123 24.92 3.60 4.16
C ILE A 123 24.45 2.49 3.19
N ASP A 124 25.24 1.42 3.05
CA ASP A 124 24.83 0.24 2.31
C ASP A 124 23.59 -0.43 2.93
N TYR A 125 22.51 -0.52 2.15
CA TYR A 125 21.22 -1.06 2.57
C TYR A 125 21.27 -2.57 2.87
N ARG A 126 22.26 -3.30 2.35
CA ARG A 126 22.33 -4.78 2.48
C ARG A 126 22.33 -5.24 3.93
N ARG A 127 22.94 -4.48 4.84
CA ARG A 127 22.97 -4.75 6.30
C ARG A 127 21.59 -4.62 6.96
N PHE A 128 20.69 -3.88 6.33
CA PHE A 128 19.35 -3.58 6.83
C PHE A 128 18.26 -4.33 6.06
N LEU A 129 18.63 -5.24 5.15
CA LEU A 129 17.68 -6.06 4.40
C LEU A 129 16.92 -6.97 5.38
N LEU A 130 15.58 -7.00 5.29
CA LEU A 130 14.78 -7.88 6.15
C LEU A 130 14.87 -9.33 5.71
N TYR A 131 14.84 -9.56 4.39
CA TYR A 131 14.73 -10.89 3.82
C TYR A 131 15.72 -11.02 2.67
N THR A 132 16.65 -11.94 2.80
CA THR A 132 17.46 -12.38 1.68
C THR A 132 16.65 -13.37 0.86
N LYS A 133 16.74 -13.30 -0.47
CA LYS A 133 16.09 -14.29 -1.36
C LYS A 133 16.89 -15.59 -1.47
N GLN A 134 17.87 -15.79 -0.60
CA GLN A 134 18.69 -16.99 -0.63
C GLN A 134 17.81 -18.20 -0.32
N SER A 135 17.87 -19.18 -1.22
CA SER A 135 17.22 -20.46 -1.00
C SER A 135 17.83 -21.09 0.24
N ARG A 136 17.00 -21.51 1.20
CA ARG A 136 17.46 -22.28 2.38
C ARG A 136 18.19 -23.56 2.00
N LEU A 137 18.02 -24.03 0.76
CA LEU A 137 18.61 -25.24 0.23
C LEU A 137 19.95 -24.98 -0.51
N GLN A 138 20.35 -23.72 -0.71
CA GLN A 138 21.60 -23.38 -1.38
C GLN A 138 22.60 -22.79 -0.39
N PRO A 139 23.78 -23.40 -0.22
CA PRO A 139 24.87 -22.83 0.57
C PRO A 139 25.25 -21.44 0.07
N ALA A 140 25.52 -20.51 0.99
CA ALA A 140 26.01 -19.19 0.62
C ALA A 140 27.40 -19.32 -0.05
N LEU A 141 27.57 -18.70 -1.22
CA LEU A 141 28.89 -18.55 -1.82
C LEU A 141 29.69 -17.54 -1.00
N ASN A 142 30.70 -18.03 -0.28
CA ASN A 142 31.66 -17.21 0.42
C ASN A 142 32.66 -16.64 -0.59
N PHE A 143 32.36 -15.46 -1.12
CA PHE A 143 33.38 -14.67 -1.82
C PHE A 143 34.34 -14.12 -0.77
N HIS A 144 35.53 -14.69 -0.69
CA HIS A 144 36.60 -14.20 0.16
C HIS A 144 37.03 -12.82 -0.34
N VAL A 145 36.45 -11.76 0.22
CA VAL A 145 36.98 -10.41 0.10
C VAL A 145 38.06 -10.30 1.16
N GLN A 146 39.32 -10.13 0.73
CA GLN A 146 40.41 -9.91 1.66
C GLN A 146 40.18 -8.60 2.42
N PRO A 147 40.14 -8.61 3.75
CA PRO A 147 39.95 -7.39 4.53
C PRO A 147 41.28 -6.67 4.69
N GLU A 148 41.34 -5.41 4.24
CA GLU A 148 42.29 -4.47 4.81
C GLU A 148 41.93 -4.18 6.27
N GLN A 149 42.95 -4.24 7.11
CA GLN A 149 42.89 -4.33 8.56
C GLN A 149 42.55 -2.99 9.22
N SER A 150 41.53 -2.96 10.07
CA SER A 150 41.54 -2.13 11.29
C SER A 150 40.57 -2.70 12.34
N CYS A 151 41.02 -2.62 13.60
CA CYS A 151 40.69 -3.48 14.73
C CYS A 151 39.81 -2.76 15.77
N SER A 152 38.82 -3.45 16.37
CA SER A 152 38.60 -3.52 17.83
C SER A 152 37.40 -4.42 18.21
N LYS A 153 37.64 -5.35 19.15
CA LYS A 153 36.68 -6.23 19.84
C LYS A 153 35.99 -5.50 20.98
N GLN A 154 34.71 -5.79 21.30
CA GLN A 154 34.09 -5.99 22.64
C GLN A 154 32.73 -6.73 22.45
N GLU A 155 32.58 -7.99 22.84
CA GLU A 155 32.00 -8.55 24.10
C GLU A 155 30.45 -8.63 24.16
N GLU A 156 29.95 -9.88 24.22
CA GLU A 156 28.54 -10.27 24.34
C GLU A 156 28.04 -10.22 25.79
N LEU A 157 26.76 -9.90 25.99
CA LEU A 157 26.02 -10.15 27.24
C LEU A 157 24.66 -10.83 26.96
N PRO A 158 24.19 -11.69 27.87
CA PRO A 158 23.27 -12.79 27.58
C PRO A 158 21.77 -12.42 27.59
N PHE A 159 21.02 -13.17 26.76
CA PHE A 159 19.58 -13.15 26.61
C PHE A 159 18.84 -13.57 27.89
N ASN A 160 17.95 -12.70 28.38
CA ASN A 160 16.85 -13.08 29.27
C ASN A 160 15.53 -12.93 28.52
N ASN A 161 14.80 -14.05 28.38
CA ASN A 161 13.43 -14.09 27.87
C ASN A 161 12.47 -13.51 28.91
N PRO A 162 11.57 -12.58 28.55
CA PRO A 162 10.39 -12.30 29.36
C PRO A 162 9.17 -13.06 28.82
N ASP A 163 8.41 -13.54 29.79
CA ASP A 163 7.20 -14.32 29.68
C ASP A 163 6.09 -13.67 28.84
N SER A 164 5.29 -14.56 28.25
CA SER A 164 3.87 -14.45 27.90
C SER A 164 3.22 -13.05 27.95
N ILE A 165 3.05 -12.45 26.77
CA ILE A 165 2.08 -11.36 26.56
C ILE A 165 0.70 -12.00 26.24
N PRO A 166 -0.41 -11.51 26.84
CA PRO A 166 -1.71 -12.15 26.72
C PRO A 166 -2.24 -12.02 25.30
N VAL A 167 -2.77 -13.14 24.80
CA VAL A 167 -3.49 -13.25 23.53
C VAL A 167 -4.65 -12.26 23.53
N ASN A 168 -4.48 -11.13 22.85
CA ASN A 168 -5.55 -10.19 22.62
C ASN A 168 -6.62 -10.88 21.78
N ASN A 169 -7.83 -10.91 22.34
CA ASN A 169 -9.01 -11.65 21.92
C ASN A 169 -9.44 -11.30 20.48
N GLN A 170 -8.77 -11.88 19.48
CA GLN A 170 -9.38 -12.04 18.18
C GLN A 170 -10.47 -13.09 18.34
N LYS A 171 -11.73 -12.66 18.50
CA LYS A 171 -12.87 -13.56 18.36
C LYS A 171 -12.71 -14.28 17.02
N SER A 172 -12.32 -15.55 17.08
CA SER A 172 -12.18 -16.40 15.91
C SER A 172 -13.54 -16.43 15.23
N THR A 173 -13.63 -15.91 14.01
CA THR A 173 -14.86 -15.97 13.23
C THR A 173 -15.27 -17.42 13.11
N LYS A 174 -16.46 -17.77 13.62
CA LYS A 174 -16.97 -19.14 13.55
C LYS A 174 -17.04 -19.62 12.10
N THR A 175 -16.93 -20.93 11.90
CA THR A 175 -17.04 -21.54 10.57
C THR A 175 -18.51 -21.77 10.23
N ALA A 176 -18.86 -21.82 8.95
CA ALA A 176 -20.24 -22.02 8.47
C ALA A 176 -20.93 -23.32 8.94
N SER A 177 -20.18 -24.25 9.51
CA SER A 177 -20.68 -25.48 10.15
C SER A 177 -21.12 -25.29 11.60
N ASP A 178 -20.76 -24.17 12.24
CA ASP A 178 -21.14 -23.89 13.62
C ASP A 178 -22.60 -23.40 13.67
N PRO A 179 -23.47 -23.97 14.52
CA PRO A 179 -24.86 -23.53 14.65
C PRO A 179 -25.01 -22.05 15.06
N LYS A 180 -24.00 -21.45 15.71
CA LYS A 180 -24.01 -20.02 16.08
C LYS A 180 -23.36 -19.10 15.04
N PHE A 181 -22.96 -19.65 13.89
CA PHE A 181 -22.34 -18.87 12.80
C PHE A 181 -23.26 -17.78 12.27
N LEU A 182 -24.55 -18.11 12.05
CA LEU A 182 -25.47 -17.20 11.39
C LEU A 182 -25.75 -15.94 12.22
N GLU A 183 -25.96 -16.11 13.52
CA GLU A 183 -26.17 -15.01 14.47
C GLU A 183 -24.92 -14.12 14.59
N GLU A 184 -23.73 -14.73 14.69
CA GLU A 184 -22.47 -14.01 14.76
C GLU A 184 -22.14 -13.28 13.46
N PHE A 185 -22.42 -13.90 12.31
CA PHE A 185 -22.24 -13.32 11.00
C PHE A 185 -23.14 -12.10 10.83
N TYR A 186 -24.44 -12.20 11.09
CA TYR A 186 -25.32 -11.04 10.91
C TYR A 186 -25.07 -9.92 11.93
N SER A 187 -24.61 -10.23 13.15
CA SER A 187 -24.26 -9.20 14.14
C SER A 187 -22.96 -8.44 13.83
N ASN A 188 -22.00 -9.05 13.14
CA ASN A 188 -20.68 -8.44 12.92
C ASN A 188 -20.29 -8.24 11.44
N SER A 189 -21.05 -8.78 10.49
CA SER A 189 -20.73 -8.72 9.06
C SER A 189 -21.08 -7.37 8.46
N ARG A 190 -20.06 -6.73 7.87
CA ARG A 190 -20.22 -5.49 7.09
C ARG A 190 -21.16 -5.68 5.90
N LEU A 191 -21.22 -6.89 5.32
CA LEU A 191 -22.12 -7.18 4.20
C LEU A 191 -23.58 -7.08 4.62
N HIS A 192 -23.92 -7.55 5.82
CA HIS A 192 -25.28 -7.42 6.34
C HIS A 192 -25.66 -5.95 6.50
N LEU A 193 -24.81 -5.15 7.16
CA LEU A 193 -25.04 -3.71 7.35
C LEU A 193 -25.28 -2.99 6.02
N ILE A 194 -24.42 -3.23 5.02
CA ILE A 194 -24.56 -2.63 3.68
C ILE A 194 -25.89 -3.04 3.04
N SER A 195 -26.28 -4.32 3.19
CA SER A 195 -27.54 -4.80 2.63
C SER A 195 -28.76 -4.20 3.32
N THR A 196 -28.73 -4.08 4.66
CA THR A 196 -29.79 -3.47 5.46
C THR A 196 -29.94 -1.99 5.09
N LEU A 197 -28.84 -1.22 5.12
CA LEU A 197 -28.86 0.19 4.73
C LEU A 197 -29.34 0.38 3.28
N GLY A 198 -28.89 -0.48 2.36
CA GLY A 198 -29.35 -0.45 0.97
C GLY A 198 -30.85 -0.68 0.84
N SER A 199 -31.44 -1.55 1.66
CA SER A 199 -32.88 -1.78 1.70
C SER A 199 -33.63 -0.58 2.29
N GLU A 200 -33.13 -0.03 3.39
CA GLU A 200 -33.71 1.16 4.03
C GLU A 200 -33.71 2.37 3.10
N PHE A 201 -32.60 2.65 2.43
CA PHE A 201 -32.54 3.75 1.45
C PHE A 201 -33.49 3.54 0.27
N LYS A 202 -33.63 2.31 -0.22
CA LYS A 202 -34.62 2.00 -1.26
C LYS A 202 -36.03 2.26 -0.77
N HIS A 203 -36.34 1.86 0.47
CA HIS A 203 -37.65 2.09 1.06
C HIS A 203 -37.93 3.59 1.23
N LEU A 204 -36.96 4.34 1.76
CA LEU A 204 -37.03 5.79 1.89
C LEU A 204 -37.27 6.48 0.55
N VAL A 205 -36.52 6.10 -0.50
CA VAL A 205 -36.70 6.66 -1.85
C VAL A 205 -38.08 6.30 -2.41
N SER A 206 -38.58 5.08 -2.18
CA SER A 206 -39.94 4.70 -2.58
C SER A 206 -40.98 5.58 -1.88
N GLN A 207 -40.87 5.73 -0.57
CA GLN A 207 -41.76 6.55 0.23
C GLN A 207 -41.75 8.00 -0.26
N LEU A 208 -40.57 8.59 -0.49
CA LEU A 208 -40.45 9.94 -1.03
C LEU A 208 -41.09 10.08 -2.42
N ARG A 209 -41.02 9.04 -3.27
CA ARG A 209 -41.70 9.03 -4.58
C ARG A 209 -43.21 8.98 -4.45
N GLU A 210 -43.72 8.22 -3.50
CA GLU A 210 -45.16 8.08 -3.23
C GLU A 210 -45.74 9.35 -2.60
N THR A 211 -45.01 9.99 -1.68
CA THR A 211 -45.42 11.25 -1.04
C THR A 211 -45.15 12.48 -1.92
N SER A 212 -44.35 12.34 -2.97
CA SER A 212 -44.02 13.46 -3.86
C SER A 212 -45.22 13.84 -4.72
N THR A 213 -45.52 15.13 -4.75
CA THR A 213 -46.55 15.73 -5.62
C THR A 213 -46.20 15.72 -7.11
N LYS A 214 -45.06 15.10 -7.50
CA LYS A 214 -44.52 15.00 -8.87
C LYS A 214 -44.26 16.34 -9.59
N THR A 215 -44.48 17.46 -8.91
CA THR A 215 -44.09 18.81 -9.34
C THR A 215 -42.62 19.04 -9.02
N PHE A 216 -41.83 19.32 -10.06
CA PHE A 216 -40.40 19.61 -9.91
C PHE A 216 -40.14 21.04 -10.37
N ILE A 217 -39.91 21.94 -9.41
CA ILE A 217 -39.74 23.38 -9.64
C ILE A 217 -38.61 23.64 -10.67
N GLY A 218 -37.55 22.83 -10.66
CA GLY A 218 -36.47 22.93 -11.65
C GLY A 218 -36.91 22.59 -13.08
N ARG A 219 -37.85 21.66 -13.26
CA ARG A 219 -38.39 21.28 -14.57
C ARG A 219 -39.31 22.38 -15.09
N GLU A 220 -40.08 23.01 -14.21
CA GLU A 220 -40.91 24.17 -14.57
C GLU A 220 -40.05 25.35 -15.01
N LYS A 221 -38.98 25.66 -14.28
CA LYS A 221 -38.00 26.69 -14.69
C LYS A 221 -37.40 26.40 -16.07
N LEU A 222 -37.04 25.16 -16.35
CA LEU A 222 -36.48 24.77 -17.65
C LEU A 222 -37.50 24.89 -18.78
N LYS A 223 -38.76 24.48 -18.58
CA LYS A 223 -39.82 24.65 -19.58
C LYS A 223 -40.00 26.11 -19.99
N VAL A 224 -40.04 27.01 -19.00
CA VAL A 224 -40.12 28.46 -19.21
C VAL A 224 -38.91 28.97 -20.02
N GLN A 225 -37.73 28.42 -19.76
CA GLN A 225 -36.50 28.81 -20.44
C GLN A 225 -36.40 28.24 -21.87
N THR A 226 -37.06 27.12 -22.16
CA THR A 226 -37.05 26.45 -23.47
C THR A 226 -38.27 26.74 -24.35
N GLY A 227 -39.24 27.55 -23.89
CA GLY A 227 -40.40 27.96 -24.68
C GLY A 227 -41.41 26.86 -25.02
N LEU A 228 -41.58 25.88 -24.12
CA LEU A 228 -42.58 24.80 -24.20
C LEU A 228 -43.59 24.89 -23.04
#